data_AF-A0A5B2VMF1-F1
#
_entry.id   AF-A0A5B2VMF1-F1
#
_cell.length_a   1.000
_cell.length_b   1.000
_cell.length_c   1.000
_cell.angle_alpha   90.00
_cell.angle_beta   90.00
_cell.angle_gamma   90.00
#
_symmetry.space_group_name_H-M   'P 1'
#
loop_
_entity.id
_entity.type
_entity.pdbx_description
1 polymer ?
#
loop_
_entity_poly.entity_id
_entity_poly.type
_entity_poly.pdbx_seq_one_letter_code
_entity_poly.pdbx_strand_id
1 'polypeptide(L)'
;MDWDEILNPLSPLYQDAMYEQQQLVSLQDGMIEATKKIIETVYPQLYHLESAGYKELESVIITECVKFSCKINEVMNRYYSGE
;
A
#
# COMPACT_ATOMS: atom_id res chain seq x y z
N MET A 1 -19.24 11.67 -14.12
CA MET A 1 -17.79 11.49 -13.96
C MET A 1 -17.19 11.73 -15.32
N ASP A 2 -16.45 12.82 -15.50
CA ASP A 2 -15.92 13.22 -16.80
C ASP A 2 -14.62 12.44 -17.06
N TRP A 3 -14.77 11.25 -17.65
CA TRP A 3 -13.67 10.32 -17.88
C TRP A 3 -12.61 10.92 -18.82
N ASP A 4 -12.99 11.87 -19.68
CA ASP A 4 -12.06 12.56 -20.58
C ASP A 4 -11.15 13.54 -19.83
N GLU A 5 -11.66 14.20 -18.77
CA GLU A 5 -10.82 15.03 -17.90
C GLU A 5 -9.94 14.19 -16.96
N ILE A 6 -10.42 13.04 -16.49
CA ILE A 6 -9.62 12.15 -15.64
C ILE A 6 -8.51 11.48 -16.44
N LEU A 7 -8.70 11.17 -17.73
CA LEU A 7 -7.67 10.51 -18.55
C LEU A 7 -6.72 11.51 -19.23
N ASN A 8 -6.98 12.81 -19.13
CA ASN A 8 -6.10 13.86 -19.66
C ASN A 8 -4.96 14.16 -18.67
N PRO A 9 -3.69 13.86 -19.00
CA PRO A 9 -2.57 14.06 -18.09
C PRO A 9 -2.34 15.52 -17.67
N LEU A 10 -2.86 16.48 -18.45
CA LEU A 10 -2.74 17.91 -18.19
C LEU A 10 -3.92 18.47 -17.38
N SER A 11 -4.93 17.65 -17.08
CA SER A 11 -6.07 18.04 -16.29
C SER A 11 -5.73 18.06 -14.79
N PRO A 12 -6.21 19.07 -14.04
CA PRO A 12 -6.11 19.09 -12.57
C PRO A 12 -6.67 17.82 -11.92
N LEU A 13 -7.79 17.29 -12.43
CA LEU A 13 -8.42 16.07 -11.89
C LEU A 13 -7.53 14.83 -12.03
N TYR A 14 -6.76 14.71 -13.12
CA TYR A 14 -5.79 13.63 -13.26
C TYR A 14 -4.64 13.79 -12.26
N GLN A 15 -4.15 15.01 -12.08
CA GLN A 15 -3.04 15.30 -11.15
C GLN A 15 -3.43 14.99 -9.70
N ASP A 16 -4.64 15.38 -9.29
CA ASP A 16 -5.18 15.07 -7.96
C ASP A 16 -5.33 13.55 -7.75
N ALA A 17 -5.90 12.84 -8.75
CA ALA A 17 -6.02 11.39 -8.70
C ALA A 17 -4.67 10.67 -8.64
N MET A 18 -3.66 11.16 -9.37
CA MET A 18 -2.29 10.62 -9.31
C MET A 18 -1.64 10.88 -7.96
N TYR A 19 -1.86 12.06 -7.38
CA TYR A 19 -1.34 12.39 -6.06
C TYR A 19 -1.92 11.47 -4.98
N GLU A 20 -3.23 11.23 -4.98
CA GLU A 20 -3.87 10.27 -4.08
C GLU A 20 -3.32 8.84 -4.27
N GLN A 21 -3.15 8.40 -5.52
CA GLN A 21 -2.54 7.10 -5.81
C GLN A 21 -1.10 7.01 -5.29
N GLN A 22 -0.32 8.06 -5.44
CA GLN A 22 1.07 8.08 -4.97
C GLN A 22 1.15 8.03 -3.44
N GLN A 23 0.24 8.70 -2.72
CA GLN A 23 0.15 8.60 -1.27
C GLN A 23 -0.18 7.17 -0.81
N LEU A 24 -1.13 6.50 -1.49
CA LEU A 24 -1.50 5.13 -1.20
C LEU A 24 -0.33 4.15 -1.41
N VAL A 25 0.39 4.29 -2.52
CA VAL A 25 1.58 3.47 -2.81
C VAL A 25 2.66 3.71 -1.76
N SER A 26 2.90 4.97 -1.38
CA SER A 26 3.89 5.31 -0.34
C SER A 26 3.55 4.67 1.02
N LEU A 27 2.26 4.65 1.39
CA LEU A 27 1.80 3.96 2.59
C LEU A 27 2.04 2.44 2.50
N GLN A 28 1.72 1.83 1.36
CA GLN A 28 1.94 0.40 1.13
C GLN A 28 3.41 0.01 1.28
N ASP A 29 4.31 0.75 0.63
CA ASP A 29 5.75 0.50 0.69
C ASP A 29 6.27 0.61 2.12
N GLY A 30 5.86 1.65 2.85
CA GLY A 30 6.23 1.84 4.25
C GLY A 30 5.72 0.72 5.17
N MET A 31 4.48 0.25 4.95
CA MET A 31 3.91 -0.87 5.69
C MET A 31 4.65 -2.19 5.42
N ILE A 32 5.01 -2.45 4.16
CA ILE A 32 5.78 -3.64 3.76
C ILE A 32 7.15 -3.63 4.45
N GLU A 33 7.86 -2.51 4.39
CA GLU A 33 9.18 -2.38 5.02
C GLU A 33 9.11 -2.57 6.54
N ALA A 34 8.15 -1.91 7.20
CA ALA A 34 7.95 -2.04 8.64
C ALA A 34 7.61 -3.48 9.05
N THR A 35 6.73 -4.14 8.29
CA THR A 35 6.33 -5.53 8.54
C THR A 35 7.52 -6.48 8.41
N LYS A 36 8.35 -6.32 7.37
CA LYS A 36 9.58 -7.11 7.18
C LYS A 36 10.52 -6.97 8.39
N LYS A 37 10.78 -5.75 8.87
CA LYS A 37 11.62 -5.50 10.06
C LYS A 37 11.07 -6.14 11.34
N ILE A 38 9.75 -6.08 11.54
CA ILE A 38 9.11 -6.71 12.70
C ILE A 38 9.27 -8.23 12.63
N ILE A 39 9.03 -8.83 11.46
CA ILE A 39 9.16 -10.28 11.26
C ILE A 39 10.59 -10.75 11.52
N GLU A 40 11.60 -10.04 11.01
CA GLU A 40 13.02 -10.35 11.27
C GLU A 40 13.35 -10.35 12.77
N THR A 41 12.69 -9.48 13.53
CA THR A 41 12.89 -9.38 14.99
C THR A 41 12.13 -10.47 15.75
N VAL A 42 10.91 -10.78 15.34
CA VAL A 42 10.01 -11.71 16.06
C VAL A 42 10.26 -13.17 15.69
N TYR A 43 10.69 -13.44 14.45
CA TYR A 43 10.89 -14.78 13.91
C TYR A 43 12.32 -14.98 13.39
N PRO A 44 13.33 -15.17 14.27
CA PRO A 44 14.71 -15.41 13.86
C PRO A 44 14.86 -16.65 12.96
N GLN A 45 13.94 -17.62 13.05
CA GLN A 45 13.92 -18.78 12.15
C GLN A 45 13.70 -18.41 10.67
N LEU A 46 13.32 -17.16 10.37
CA LEU A 46 13.26 -16.63 9.02
C LEU A 46 14.55 -16.96 8.25
N TYR A 47 15.71 -16.80 8.87
CA TYR A 47 17.04 -17.06 8.28
C TYR A 47 17.32 -18.53 7.93
N HIS A 48 16.40 -19.43 8.28
CA HIS A 48 16.47 -20.86 8.00
C HIS A 48 15.35 -21.34 7.07
N LEU A 49 14.52 -20.43 6.54
CA LEU A 49 13.53 -20.80 5.55
C LEU A 49 14.17 -21.24 4.24
N GLU A 50 13.58 -22.24 3.61
CA GLU A 50 13.86 -22.56 2.22
C GLU A 50 13.42 -21.39 1.32
N SER A 51 14.00 -21.29 0.12
CA SER A 51 13.67 -20.21 -0.83
C SER A 51 12.17 -20.11 -1.14
N ALA A 52 11.46 -21.24 -1.15
CA ALA A 52 10.00 -21.26 -1.34
C ALA A 52 9.26 -20.56 -0.19
N GLY A 53 9.67 -20.80 1.05
CA GLY A 53 9.07 -20.17 2.24
C GLY A 53 9.31 -18.66 2.28
N TYR A 54 10.49 -18.19 1.87
CA TYR A 54 10.76 -16.75 1.73
C TYR A 54 9.84 -16.07 0.73
N LYS A 55 9.63 -16.69 -0.45
CA LYS A 55 8.77 -16.14 -1.49
C LYS A 55 7.31 -16.13 -1.07
N GLU A 56 6.85 -17.19 -0.42
CA GLU A 56 5.49 -17.27 0.10
C GLU A 56 5.26 -16.19 1.16
N LEU A 57 6.20 -16.05 2.11
CA LEU A 57 6.13 -15.01 3.13
C LEU A 57 6.11 -13.60 2.52
N GLU A 58 6.98 -13.32 1.55
CA GLU A 58 6.98 -12.03 0.86
C GLU A 58 5.65 -11.75 0.15
N SER A 59 5.09 -12.75 -0.53
CA SER A 59 3.78 -12.64 -1.18
C SER A 59 2.66 -12.34 -0.18
N VAL A 60 2.68 -13.00 0.99
CA VAL A 60 1.71 -12.76 2.08
C VAL A 60 1.84 -11.33 2.61
N ILE A 61 3.06 -10.86 2.90
CA ILE A 61 3.30 -9.51 3.42
C ILE A 61 2.74 -8.47 2.43
N ILE A 62 3.12 -8.56 1.16
CA ILE A 62 2.67 -7.61 0.13
C ILE A 62 1.14 -7.61 0.03
N THR A 63 0.54 -8.80 -0.10
CA THR A 63 -0.91 -8.94 -0.30
C THR A 63 -1.70 -8.35 0.86
N GLU A 64 -1.29 -8.64 2.10
CA GLU A 64 -2.02 -8.19 3.28
C GLU A 64 -1.76 -6.71 3.59
N CYS A 65 -0.54 -6.20 3.36
CA CYS A 65 -0.25 -4.77 3.47
C CYS A 65 -1.07 -3.94 2.46
N VAL A 66 -1.19 -4.40 1.22
CA VAL A 66 -2.03 -3.74 0.20
C VAL A 66 -3.49 -3.71 0.66
N LYS A 67 -4.08 -4.86 1.03
CA LYS A 67 -5.47 -4.92 1.52
C LYS A 67 -5.68 -4.02 2.73
N PHE A 68 -4.73 -4.01 3.66
CA PHE A 68 -4.86 -3.20 4.86
C PHE A 68 -4.75 -1.70 4.56
N SER A 69 -3.83 -1.30 3.68
CA SER A 69 -3.72 0.10 3.22
C SER A 69 -5.02 0.60 2.57
N CYS A 70 -5.69 -0.23 1.76
CA CYS A 70 -6.98 0.12 1.15
C CYS A 70 -8.05 0.35 2.23
N LYS A 71 -8.12 -0.52 3.24
CA LYS A 71 -9.05 -0.37 4.37
C LYS A 71 -8.77 0.90 5.17
N ILE A 72 -7.50 1.22 5.41
CA ILE A 72 -7.12 2.48 6.08
C ILE A 72 -7.62 3.65 5.24
N ASN A 73 -7.36 3.66 3.94
CA ASN A 73 -7.79 4.71 3.03
C ASN A 73 -9.31 4.89 3.01
N GLU A 74 -10.07 3.79 2.96
CA GLU A 74 -11.54 3.83 3.05
C GLU A 74 -12.03 4.46 4.35
N VAL A 75 -11.39 4.14 5.48
CA VAL A 75 -11.73 4.74 6.78
C VAL A 75 -11.40 6.23 6.78
N MET A 76 -10.22 6.60 6.30
CA MET A 76 -9.81 8.00 6.19
C MET A 76 -10.80 8.78 5.32
N ASN A 77 -11.09 8.31 4.11
CA ASN A 77 -12.01 9.00 3.20
C ASN A 77 -13.45 9.07 3.72
N ARG A 78 -13.89 8.09 4.53
CA ARG A 78 -15.24 8.09 5.11
C ARG A 78 -15.41 9.12 6.23
N TYR A 79 -14.37 9.34 7.03
CA TYR A 79 -14.46 10.16 8.24
C TYR A 79 -13.64 11.45 8.18
N TYR A 80 -12.84 11.64 7.13
CA TYR A 80 -12.16 12.89 6.85
C TYR A 80 -13.20 13.95 6.47
N SER A 81 -13.57 14.76 7.45
CA SER A 81 -14.36 15.97 7.25
C SER A 81 -13.35 17.08 6.99
N GLY A 82 -12.91 17.24 5.74
CA GLY A 82 -12.04 18.36 5.38
C GLY A 82 -12.73 19.69 5.70
N GLU A 83 -12.00 20.60 6.37
CA GLU A 83 -12.26 22.04 6.31
C GLU A 83 -11.78 22.60 4.97
#